data_AF-A0AB35M1D2-F1
#
_entry.id   AF-A0AB35M1D2-F1
#
_cell.length_a   1.000
_cell.length_b   1.000
_cell.length_c   1.000
_cell.angle_alpha   90.00
_cell.angle_beta   90.00
_cell.angle_gamma   90.00
#
_symmetry.space_group_name_H-M   'P 1'
#
loop_
_entity.id
_entity.type
_entity.pdbx_description
1 polymer ?
#
loop_
_entity_poly.entity_id
_entity_poly.type
_entity_poly.pdbx_seq_one_letter_code
_entity_poly.pdbx_strand_id
1 'polypeptide(L)'
;MAKFLNTSATNFFLEELIKNAKERLILISPYLRLNDRIKELLEDKDRLKIDIRIVYGKSDLHPDEIKWMQKLDFVRLSFCKNLHAKCYLNESECIISSLNLYEFSQINNNEMGILIRKYEDQDVFKDAYEEAQRIIRISDEVRISLDEVKAEPTNESVEETNDNNVGKLTSSKLAAKHKMKTNELLAHFTEKGLLNINDAGKHILTQQGKDVGAEFKTSQYGGYFLWPENIEL
;
A
#
# COMPACT_ATOMS: atom_id res chain seq x y z
N MET A 1 20.45 -15.45 22.01
CA MET A 1 19.77 -14.28 22.60
C MET A 1 19.36 -13.34 21.49
N ALA A 2 18.23 -12.63 21.65
CA ALA A 2 17.77 -11.67 20.65
C ALA A 2 18.86 -10.65 20.27
N LYS A 3 18.95 -10.32 18.98
CA LYS A 3 19.95 -9.40 18.43
C LYS A 3 19.28 -8.08 18.03
N PHE A 4 19.77 -6.97 18.55
CA PHE A 4 19.32 -5.64 18.13
C PHE A 4 19.75 -5.34 16.69
N LEU A 5 18.87 -4.68 15.94
CA LEU A 5 19.04 -4.29 14.56
C LEU A 5 18.79 -2.79 14.40
N ASN A 6 19.71 -2.09 13.74
CA ASN A 6 19.47 -0.75 13.19
C ASN A 6 18.88 -0.87 11.77
N THR A 7 18.68 0.25 11.07
CA THR A 7 18.13 0.26 9.69
C THR A 7 18.87 -0.69 8.75
N SER A 8 20.20 -0.54 8.63
CA SER A 8 21.00 -1.34 7.70
C SER A 8 20.97 -2.83 8.05
N ALA A 9 21.07 -3.15 9.34
CA ALA A 9 20.99 -4.54 9.80
C ALA A 9 19.59 -5.12 9.55
N THR A 10 18.53 -4.35 9.76
CA THR A 10 17.14 -4.80 9.53
C THR A 10 16.92 -5.14 8.06
N ASN A 11 17.35 -4.28 7.13
CA ASN A 11 17.26 -4.57 5.69
C ASN A 11 18.08 -5.82 5.31
N PHE A 12 19.32 -5.93 5.80
CA PHE A 12 20.17 -7.09 5.53
C PHE A 12 19.53 -8.40 6.03
N PHE A 13 19.08 -8.43 7.29
CA PHE A 13 18.47 -9.63 7.86
C PHE A 13 17.10 -9.93 7.27
N LEU A 14 16.35 -8.93 6.78
CA LEU A 14 15.12 -9.16 6.02
C LEU A 14 15.41 -9.91 4.72
N GLU A 15 16.42 -9.49 3.94
CA GLU A 15 16.83 -10.22 2.74
C GLU A 15 17.26 -11.66 3.06
N GLU A 16 18.09 -11.84 4.08
CA GLU A 16 18.56 -13.16 4.50
C GLU A 16 17.41 -14.05 4.99
N LEU A 17 16.44 -13.48 5.72
CA LEU A 17 15.27 -14.20 6.21
C LEU A 17 14.44 -14.77 5.05
N ILE A 18 14.26 -13.98 3.98
CA ILE A 18 13.54 -14.42 2.78
C ILE A 18 14.37 -15.48 2.04
N LYS A 19 15.67 -15.24 1.80
CA LYS A 19 16.57 -16.20 1.12
C LYS A 19 16.66 -17.54 1.84
N ASN A 20 16.64 -17.53 3.16
CA ASN A 20 16.84 -18.73 3.97
C ASN A 20 15.54 -19.48 4.28
N ALA A 21 14.37 -18.96 3.89
CA ALA A 21 13.10 -19.66 4.07
C ALA A 21 13.06 -20.96 3.24
N LYS A 22 12.73 -22.08 3.91
CA LYS A 22 12.66 -23.43 3.31
C LYS A 22 11.30 -24.11 3.43
N GLU A 23 10.45 -23.65 4.34
CA GLU A 23 9.12 -24.22 4.54
C GLU A 23 8.04 -23.16 4.40
N ARG A 24 8.26 -22.00 5.04
CA ARG A 24 7.29 -20.92 5.08
C ARG A 24 7.95 -19.56 5.18
N LEU A 25 7.23 -18.55 4.71
CA LEU A 25 7.59 -17.15 4.90
C LEU A 25 6.31 -16.37 5.24
N ILE A 26 6.37 -15.57 6.30
CA ILE A 26 5.27 -14.69 6.71
C ILE A 26 5.80 -13.27 6.75
N LEU A 27 5.16 -12.38 5.98
CA LEU A 27 5.49 -10.96 5.90
C LEU A 27 4.26 -10.15 6.33
N ILE A 28 4.35 -9.51 7.49
CA ILE A 28 3.28 -8.66 8.03
C ILE A 28 3.79 -7.24 8.05
N SER A 29 3.13 -6.35 7.30
CA SER A 29 3.46 -4.92 7.30
C SER A 29 2.26 -4.10 6.85
N PRO A 30 1.92 -2.98 7.52
CA PRO A 30 0.74 -2.19 7.12
C PRO A 30 0.87 -1.59 5.72
N TYR A 31 2.09 -1.23 5.32
CA TYR A 31 2.41 -0.69 4.00
C TYR A 31 3.22 -1.69 3.21
N LEU A 32 2.80 -1.93 1.96
CA LEU A 32 3.40 -2.89 1.07
C LEU A 32 3.75 -2.23 -0.26
N ARG A 33 5.06 -2.02 -0.47
CA ARG A 33 5.69 -1.61 -1.73
C ARG A 33 7.09 -2.21 -1.77
N LEU A 34 7.15 -3.39 -2.37
CA LEU A 34 8.36 -4.19 -2.44
C LEU A 34 9.31 -3.61 -3.50
N ASN A 35 10.60 -3.57 -3.18
CA ASN A 35 11.63 -3.28 -4.18
C ASN A 35 11.86 -4.52 -5.06
N ASP A 36 12.52 -4.33 -6.21
CA ASP A 36 12.74 -5.40 -7.19
C ASP A 36 13.54 -6.57 -6.60
N ARG A 37 14.50 -6.27 -5.73
CA ARG A 37 15.31 -7.26 -5.01
C ARG A 37 14.45 -8.24 -4.20
N ILE A 38 13.47 -7.74 -3.44
CA ILE A 38 12.57 -8.57 -2.64
C ILE A 38 11.60 -9.32 -3.55
N LYS A 39 11.13 -8.71 -4.64
CA LYS A 39 10.28 -9.40 -5.63
C LYS A 39 10.98 -10.60 -6.26
N GLU A 40 12.22 -10.44 -6.70
CA GLU A 40 13.04 -11.54 -7.25
C GLU A 40 13.20 -12.69 -6.24
N LEU A 41 13.43 -12.36 -4.97
CA LEU A 41 13.54 -13.36 -3.90
C LEU A 41 12.22 -14.10 -3.67
N LEU A 42 11.08 -13.40 -3.71
CA LEU A 42 9.77 -14.01 -3.56
C LEU A 42 9.43 -14.90 -4.76
N GLU A 43 9.75 -14.48 -5.98
CA GLU A 43 9.61 -15.33 -7.19
C GLU A 43 10.47 -16.59 -7.11
N ASP A 44 11.68 -16.50 -6.56
CA ASP A 44 12.53 -17.68 -6.36
C ASP A 44 11.94 -18.64 -5.33
N LYS A 45 11.38 -18.11 -4.24
CA LYS A 45 10.71 -18.92 -3.22
C LYS A 45 9.41 -19.54 -3.71
N ASP A 46 8.69 -18.84 -4.58
CA ASP A 46 7.50 -19.37 -5.26
C ASP A 46 7.85 -20.56 -6.16
N ARG A 47 8.94 -20.47 -6.95
CA ARG A 47 9.47 -21.61 -7.75
C ARG A 47 9.83 -22.82 -6.89
N LEU A 48 10.32 -22.58 -5.67
CA LEU A 48 10.64 -23.61 -4.68
C LEU A 48 9.40 -24.11 -3.91
N LYS A 49 8.21 -23.61 -4.22
CA LYS A 49 6.92 -24.00 -3.62
C LYS A 49 6.83 -23.73 -2.12
N ILE A 50 7.51 -22.69 -1.65
CA ILE A 50 7.47 -22.26 -0.25
C ILE A 50 6.12 -21.60 0.06
N ASP A 51 5.45 -21.92 1.17
CA ASP A 51 4.19 -21.23 1.57
C ASP A 51 4.51 -19.80 2.02
N ILE A 52 4.22 -18.82 1.17
CA ILE A 52 4.46 -17.40 1.45
C ILE A 52 3.11 -16.74 1.78
N ARG A 53 3.05 -16.07 2.93
CA ARG A 53 1.87 -15.32 3.37
C ARG A 53 2.23 -13.87 3.61
N ILE A 54 1.56 -12.98 2.90
CA ILE A 54 1.77 -11.53 3.02
C ILE A 54 0.50 -10.91 3.56
N VAL A 55 0.60 -10.20 4.69
CA VAL A 55 -0.51 -9.47 5.30
C VAL A 55 -0.24 -7.98 5.25
N TYR A 56 -1.15 -7.24 4.63
CA TYR A 56 -1.10 -5.77 4.52
C TYR A 56 -2.30 -5.10 5.18
N GLY A 57 -2.14 -3.81 5.51
CA GLY A 57 -3.11 -3.08 6.35
C GLY A 57 -3.70 -1.82 5.74
N LYS A 58 -3.02 -1.23 4.76
CA LYS A 58 -3.41 0.02 4.13
C LYS A 58 -3.50 -0.14 2.63
N SER A 59 -4.53 0.45 2.06
CA SER A 59 -5.11 0.10 0.75
C SER A 59 -4.43 0.74 -0.46
N ASP A 60 -3.17 1.17 -0.34
CA ASP A 60 -2.45 1.85 -1.42
C ASP A 60 -1.64 0.87 -2.30
N LEU A 61 -2.09 -0.38 -2.42
CA LEU A 61 -1.44 -1.35 -3.31
C LEU A 61 -1.69 -0.96 -4.76
N HIS A 62 -0.61 -0.74 -5.51
CA HIS A 62 -0.70 -0.45 -6.93
C HIS A 62 -1.30 -1.66 -7.66
N PRO A 63 -2.20 -1.46 -8.64
CA PRO A 63 -2.79 -2.57 -9.41
C PRO A 63 -1.75 -3.53 -10.01
N ASP A 64 -0.58 -3.03 -10.37
CA ASP A 64 0.51 -3.84 -10.92
C ASP A 64 1.17 -4.76 -9.88
N GLU A 65 1.25 -4.34 -8.61
CA GLU A 65 1.73 -5.19 -7.50
C GLU A 65 0.75 -6.34 -7.27
N ILE A 66 -0.55 -6.03 -7.30
CA ILE A 66 -1.60 -7.04 -7.16
C ILE A 66 -1.52 -8.05 -8.31
N LYS A 67 -1.44 -7.57 -9.56
CA LYS A 67 -1.29 -8.42 -10.75
C LYS A 67 -0.02 -9.25 -10.74
N TRP A 68 1.07 -8.72 -10.19
CA TRP A 68 2.31 -9.47 -10.05
C TRP A 68 2.16 -10.58 -9.01
N MET A 69 1.63 -10.28 -7.81
CA MET A 69 1.38 -11.30 -6.77
C MET A 69 0.40 -12.38 -7.23
N GLN A 70 -0.58 -12.04 -8.09
CA GLN A 70 -1.52 -12.99 -8.70
C GLN A 70 -0.85 -14.06 -9.57
N LYS A 71 0.39 -13.84 -10.04
CA LYS A 71 1.11 -14.81 -10.87
C LYS A 71 1.87 -15.85 -10.05
N LEU A 72 1.92 -15.69 -8.72
CA LEU A 72 2.70 -16.53 -7.83
C LEU A 72 1.77 -17.54 -7.15
N ASP A 73 1.96 -18.82 -7.45
CA ASP A 73 1.04 -19.90 -7.04
C ASP A 73 1.09 -20.17 -5.52
N PHE A 74 2.22 -19.86 -4.88
CA PHE A 74 2.49 -20.14 -3.47
C PHE A 74 2.56 -18.86 -2.62
N VAL A 75 2.21 -17.71 -3.18
CA VAL A 75 2.07 -16.45 -2.46
C VAL A 75 0.61 -16.13 -2.21
N ARG A 76 0.22 -16.06 -0.93
CA ARG A 76 -1.10 -15.62 -0.50
C ARG A 76 -1.05 -14.21 0.05
N LEU A 77 -1.92 -13.35 -0.46
CA LEU A 77 -2.09 -11.99 0.01
C LEU A 77 -3.35 -11.89 0.87
N SER A 78 -3.25 -11.24 2.02
CA SER A 78 -4.39 -11.03 2.93
C SER A 78 -4.42 -9.59 3.45
N PHE A 79 -5.62 -9.04 3.60
CA PHE A 79 -5.83 -7.70 4.13
C PHE A 79 -6.28 -7.76 5.59
N CYS A 80 -5.62 -7.01 6.46
CA CYS A 80 -5.99 -6.88 7.86
C CYS A 80 -6.32 -5.43 8.20
N LYS A 81 -7.59 -5.15 8.50
CA LYS A 81 -8.00 -3.83 8.99
C LYS A 81 -7.25 -3.48 10.28
N ASN A 82 -6.86 -2.22 10.43
CA ASN A 82 -6.14 -1.69 11.60
C ASN A 82 -4.77 -2.35 11.88
N LEU A 83 -4.15 -2.98 10.87
CA LEU A 83 -2.80 -3.50 11.02
C LEU A 83 -1.80 -2.35 11.20
N HIS A 84 -0.91 -2.49 12.18
CA HIS A 84 0.27 -1.61 12.35
C HIS A 84 1.54 -2.40 12.71
N ALA A 85 1.39 -3.68 13.04
CA ALA A 85 2.51 -4.57 13.33
C ALA A 85 3.42 -4.69 12.11
N LYS A 86 4.73 -4.71 12.34
CA LYS A 86 5.70 -5.16 11.35
C LYS A 86 6.45 -6.35 11.90
N CYS A 87 6.23 -7.49 11.28
CA CYS A 87 6.77 -8.77 11.71
C CYS A 87 7.09 -9.59 10.47
N TYR A 88 8.32 -10.10 10.40
CA TYR A 88 8.82 -10.88 9.28
C TYR A 88 9.40 -12.16 9.84
N LEU A 89 8.91 -13.33 9.42
CA LEU A 89 9.39 -14.59 9.98
C LEU A 89 9.40 -15.71 8.94
N ASN A 90 10.34 -16.63 9.10
CA ASN A 90 10.35 -17.93 8.43
C ASN A 90 10.25 -19.05 9.49
N GLU A 91 10.63 -20.29 9.16
CA GLU A 91 10.58 -21.40 10.11
C GLU A 91 11.60 -21.33 11.27
N SER A 92 12.63 -20.51 11.16
CA SER A 92 13.81 -20.48 12.03
C SER A 92 14.14 -19.12 12.64
N GLU A 93 13.74 -18.03 11.99
CA GLU A 93 14.07 -16.65 12.37
C GLU A 93 12.83 -15.74 12.29
N CYS A 94 12.78 -14.74 13.18
CA CYS A 94 11.72 -13.75 13.28
C CYS A 94 12.32 -12.37 13.52
N ILE A 95 11.83 -11.36 12.80
CA ILE A 95 12.20 -9.96 12.93
C ILE A 95 10.94 -9.20 13.35
N ILE A 96 11.02 -8.51 14.49
CA ILE A 96 10.03 -7.50 14.90
C ILE A 96 10.71 -6.14 14.78
N SER A 97 10.10 -5.22 14.04
CA SER A 97 10.76 -3.95 13.71
C SER A 97 9.77 -2.79 13.57
N SER A 98 10.29 -1.57 13.54
CA SER A 98 9.58 -0.37 13.09
C SER A 98 9.55 -0.23 11.56
N LEU A 99 10.41 -0.96 10.84
CA LEU A 99 10.52 -0.89 9.37
C LEU A 99 9.28 -1.42 8.68
N ASN A 100 8.66 -0.63 7.80
CA ASN A 100 7.65 -1.12 6.86
C ASN A 100 8.28 -1.73 5.60
N LEU A 101 7.55 -2.58 4.88
CA LEU A 101 7.94 -3.06 3.54
C LEU A 101 7.66 -2.02 2.47
N TYR A 102 8.14 -0.79 2.69
CA TYR A 102 8.00 0.35 1.80
C TYR A 102 9.40 0.87 1.46
N GLU A 103 9.74 0.93 0.18
CA GLU A 103 11.08 1.27 -0.32
C GLU A 103 11.65 2.56 0.29
N PHE A 104 10.83 3.60 0.46
CA PHE A 104 11.28 4.86 1.06
C PHE A 104 11.74 4.70 2.51
N SER A 105 11.06 3.87 3.31
CA SER A 105 11.42 3.62 4.72
C SER A 105 12.74 2.88 4.84
N GLN A 106 13.07 2.02 3.88
CA GLN A 106 14.31 1.24 3.91
C GLN A 106 15.56 2.12 3.74
N ILE A 107 15.43 3.26 3.08
CA ILE A 107 16.54 4.15 2.72
C ILE A 107 16.58 5.41 3.60
N ASN A 108 15.43 6.00 3.90
CA ASN A 108 15.35 7.36 4.45
C ASN A 108 15.01 7.41 5.95
N ASN A 109 14.61 6.29 6.55
CA ASN A 109 14.20 6.26 7.95
C ASN A 109 15.27 5.64 8.85
N ASN A 110 15.33 6.14 10.09
CA ASN A 110 16.01 5.46 11.18
C ASN A 110 15.05 4.43 11.77
N GLU A 111 15.37 3.16 11.58
CA GLU A 111 14.56 2.03 11.97
C GLU A 111 15.30 1.21 13.04
N MET A 112 14.53 0.58 13.90
CA MET A 112 15.03 -0.36 14.89
C MET A 112 14.29 -1.67 14.78
N GLY A 113 14.97 -2.75 15.14
CA GLY A 113 14.36 -4.06 15.19
C GLY A 113 15.10 -4.99 16.13
N ILE A 114 14.48 -6.14 16.32
CA ILE A 114 15.08 -7.27 17.01
C ILE A 114 14.98 -8.50 16.12
N LEU A 115 16.07 -9.22 16.00
CA LEU A 115 16.13 -10.55 15.41
C LEU A 115 16.03 -11.57 16.53
N ILE A 116 15.07 -12.46 16.40
CA ILE A 116 14.85 -13.61 17.28
C ILE A 116 15.12 -14.86 16.45
N ARG A 117 15.95 -15.76 16.99
CA ARG A 117 16.22 -17.06 16.37
C ARG A 117 15.62 -18.15 17.21
N LYS A 118 14.84 -19.03 16.58
CA LYS A 118 14.13 -20.11 17.25
C LYS A 118 15.04 -21.01 18.08
N TYR A 119 16.26 -21.28 17.59
CA TYR A 119 17.22 -22.14 18.31
C TYR A 119 17.84 -21.47 19.55
N GLU A 120 17.75 -20.13 19.64
CA GLU A 120 18.29 -19.38 20.79
C GLU A 120 17.21 -18.98 21.78
N ASP A 121 15.99 -18.72 21.30
CA ASP A 121 14.85 -18.27 22.09
C ASP A 121 13.55 -18.82 21.49
N GLN A 122 13.22 -20.05 21.88
CA GLN A 122 12.09 -20.79 21.33
C GLN A 122 10.75 -20.20 21.78
N ASP A 123 10.66 -19.71 23.01
CA ASP A 123 9.40 -19.23 23.60
C ASP A 123 8.98 -17.91 22.95
N VAL A 124 9.89 -16.94 22.85
CA VAL A 124 9.59 -15.66 22.19
C VAL A 124 9.28 -15.87 20.71
N PHE A 125 10.01 -16.76 20.03
CA PHE A 125 9.71 -17.11 18.64
C PHE A 125 8.31 -17.72 18.50
N LYS A 126 7.94 -18.63 19.41
CA LYS A 126 6.63 -19.28 19.41
C LYS A 126 5.51 -18.27 19.61
N ASP A 127 5.63 -17.38 20.60
CA ASP A 127 4.63 -16.35 20.87
C ASP A 127 4.44 -15.40 19.67
N ALA A 128 5.55 -14.95 19.06
CA ALA A 128 5.52 -14.13 17.85
C ALA A 128 4.85 -14.85 16.67
N TYR A 129 5.14 -16.15 16.50
CA TYR A 129 4.54 -16.98 15.47
C TYR A 129 3.03 -17.19 15.68
N GLU A 130 2.60 -17.45 16.92
CA GLU A 130 1.19 -17.62 17.26
C GLU A 130 0.38 -16.33 17.00
N GLU A 131 0.95 -15.16 17.32
CA GLU A 131 0.34 -13.87 17.02
C GLU A 131 0.29 -13.58 15.52
N ALA A 132 1.37 -13.89 14.78
CA ALA A 132 1.37 -13.78 13.32
C ALA A 132 0.27 -14.66 12.68
N GLN A 133 0.10 -15.89 13.18
CA GLN A 133 -0.96 -16.79 12.74
C GLN A 133 -2.35 -16.25 13.11
N ARG A 134 -2.51 -15.64 14.29
CA ARG A 134 -3.77 -14.97 14.67
C ARG A 134 -4.10 -13.84 13.70
N ILE A 135 -3.13 -12.99 13.37
CA ILE A 135 -3.30 -11.89 12.40
C ILE A 135 -3.76 -12.47 11.05
N ILE A 136 -3.11 -13.51 10.55
CA ILE A 136 -3.51 -14.17 9.30
C ILE A 136 -4.96 -14.70 9.37
N ARG A 137 -5.36 -15.33 10.48
CA ARG A 137 -6.73 -15.88 10.64
C ARG A 137 -7.83 -14.81 10.65
N ILE A 138 -7.53 -13.62 11.16
CA ILE A 138 -8.49 -12.49 11.18
C ILE A 138 -8.40 -11.61 9.94
N SER A 139 -7.49 -11.93 9.02
CA SER A 139 -7.31 -11.19 7.77
C SER A 139 -8.22 -11.75 6.69
N ASP A 140 -8.71 -10.88 5.83
CA ASP A 140 -9.48 -11.26 4.65
C ASP A 140 -8.50 -11.70 3.56
N GLU A 141 -8.50 -12.99 3.22
CA GLU A 141 -7.71 -13.50 2.10
C GLU A 141 -8.22 -12.83 0.83
N VAL A 142 -7.30 -12.23 0.08
CA VAL A 142 -7.60 -11.57 -1.18
C VAL A 142 -7.73 -12.66 -2.25
N ARG A 143 -8.86 -13.38 -2.21
CA ARG A 143 -9.25 -14.33 -3.26
C ARG A 143 -9.86 -13.53 -4.40
N ILE A 144 -9.00 -13.04 -5.29
CA ILE A 144 -9.48 -12.39 -6.50
C ILE A 144 -9.85 -13.49 -7.48
N SER A 145 -11.10 -13.94 -7.41
CA SER A 145 -11.71 -14.81 -8.41
C SER A 145 -11.46 -14.20 -9.79
N LEU A 146 -10.89 -14.97 -10.70
CA LEU A 146 -10.80 -14.59 -12.12
C LEU A 146 -12.20 -14.29 -12.73
N ASP A 147 -13.29 -14.62 -12.03
CA ASP A 147 -14.68 -14.38 -12.42
C ASP A 147 -15.28 -13.04 -11.96
N GLU A 148 -14.59 -12.19 -11.19
CA GLU A 148 -15.01 -10.79 -10.95
C GLU A 148 -14.26 -9.78 -11.82
N VAL A 149 -13.78 -10.23 -12.99
CA VAL A 149 -13.59 -9.37 -14.17
C VAL A 149 -14.69 -9.68 -15.19
N LYS A 150 -15.94 -9.69 -14.71
CA LYS A 150 -17.11 -9.37 -15.53
C LYS A 150 -17.82 -8.18 -14.89
N ALA A 151 -17.20 -7.01 -14.98
CA ALA A 151 -17.98 -5.84 -15.33
C ALA A 151 -18.15 -5.93 -16.86
N GLU A 152 -19.38 -6.20 -17.26
CA GLU A 152 -19.86 -6.30 -18.63
C GLU A 152 -19.40 -5.10 -19.50
N PRO A 153 -19.33 -5.28 -20.84
CA PRO A 153 -19.18 -4.17 -21.75
C PRO A 153 -20.51 -3.40 -21.77
N THR A 154 -20.70 -2.44 -20.88
CA THR A 154 -21.83 -1.53 -21.00
C THR A 154 -21.50 -0.50 -22.05
N ASN A 155 -22.03 -0.79 -23.25
CA ASN A 155 -22.39 0.17 -24.28
C ASN A 155 -22.83 1.50 -23.66
N GLU A 156 -22.51 2.57 -24.38
CA GLU A 156 -23.23 3.83 -24.36
C GLU A 156 -24.74 3.57 -24.22
N SER A 157 -25.29 3.86 -23.05
CA SER A 157 -26.67 4.29 -22.89
C SER A 157 -26.77 5.12 -21.62
N VAL A 158 -27.12 6.39 -21.88
CA VAL A 158 -27.67 7.39 -20.99
C VAL A 158 -28.74 6.76 -20.09
N GLU A 159 -28.66 7.03 -18.79
CA GLU A 159 -29.79 7.26 -17.85
C GLU A 159 -29.15 7.52 -16.47
N GLU A 160 -28.77 8.76 -16.17
CA GLU A 160 -29.63 9.67 -15.40
C GLU A 160 -30.34 8.99 -14.23
N THR A 161 -29.70 9.05 -13.05
CA THR A 161 -30.41 9.43 -11.83
C THR A 161 -29.72 10.66 -11.25
N ASN A 162 -30.41 11.80 -11.41
CA ASN A 162 -30.15 13.16 -10.94
C ASN A 162 -29.84 13.20 -9.43
N ASP A 163 -29.00 14.06 -8.86
CA ASP A 163 -28.55 15.44 -9.14
C ASP A 163 -27.15 15.56 -8.47
N ASN A 164 -26.02 16.01 -9.04
CA ASN A 164 -25.72 17.37 -9.53
C ASN A 164 -24.25 17.50 -10.07
N ASN A 165 -23.59 16.44 -10.55
CA ASN A 165 -22.14 16.49 -10.91
C ASN A 165 -21.81 15.99 -12.34
N VAL A 166 -22.68 16.25 -13.32
CA VAL A 166 -22.34 16.11 -14.73
C VAL A 166 -21.30 17.18 -15.09
N GLY A 167 -20.13 16.75 -15.56
CA GLY A 167 -19.06 17.65 -15.99
C GLY A 167 -18.04 18.03 -14.92
N LYS A 168 -17.84 17.24 -13.86
CA LYS A 168 -16.73 17.45 -12.90
C LYS A 168 -15.69 16.32 -12.93
N LEU A 169 -14.41 16.68 -13.02
CA LEU A 169 -13.23 15.80 -13.05
C LEU A 169 -12.41 15.92 -11.76
N THR A 170 -11.74 14.84 -11.36
CA THR A 170 -10.77 14.90 -10.26
C THR A 170 -9.51 15.68 -10.67
N SER A 171 -8.75 16.25 -9.71
CA SER A 171 -7.49 16.95 -10.03
C SER A 171 -6.55 16.13 -10.92
N SER A 172 -6.46 14.81 -10.70
CA SER A 172 -5.63 13.92 -11.52
C SER A 172 -6.18 13.74 -12.94
N LYS A 173 -7.51 13.60 -13.10
CA LYS A 173 -8.14 13.48 -14.42
C LYS A 173 -8.05 14.79 -15.21
N LEU A 174 -8.20 15.93 -14.54
CA LEU A 174 -8.05 17.25 -15.15
C LEU A 174 -6.59 17.50 -15.57
N ALA A 175 -5.62 17.18 -14.71
CA ALA A 175 -4.19 17.31 -15.04
C ALA A 175 -3.79 16.44 -16.24
N ALA A 176 -4.31 15.21 -16.31
CA ALA A 176 -4.11 14.32 -17.45
C ALA A 176 -4.71 14.88 -18.75
N LYS A 177 -5.91 15.48 -18.69
CA LYS A 177 -6.56 16.14 -19.84
C LYS A 177 -5.69 17.27 -20.41
N HIS A 178 -5.01 18.02 -19.54
CA HIS A 178 -4.13 19.12 -19.92
C HIS A 178 -2.64 18.73 -20.05
N LYS A 179 -2.32 17.42 -20.05
CA LYS A 179 -0.97 16.88 -20.20
C LYS A 179 0.06 17.46 -19.21
N MET A 180 -0.38 17.75 -17.99
CA MET A 180 0.48 18.28 -16.91
C MET A 180 0.43 17.39 -15.68
N LYS A 181 1.38 17.57 -14.75
CA LYS A 181 1.37 16.81 -13.49
C LYS A 181 0.33 17.38 -12.52
N THR A 182 -0.27 16.53 -11.70
CA THR A 182 -1.25 16.96 -10.68
C THR A 182 -0.70 18.06 -9.76
N ASN A 183 0.58 18.00 -9.41
CA ASN A 183 1.22 19.02 -8.56
C ASN A 183 1.34 20.37 -9.26
N GLU A 184 1.58 20.38 -10.57
CA GLU A 184 1.65 21.61 -11.37
C GLU A 184 0.27 22.26 -11.49
N LEU A 185 -0.78 21.44 -11.69
CA LEU A 185 -2.17 21.89 -11.71
C LEU A 185 -2.60 22.47 -10.35
N LEU A 186 -2.27 21.81 -9.24
CA LEU A 186 -2.59 22.31 -7.89
C LEU A 186 -1.83 23.59 -7.54
N ALA A 187 -0.57 23.71 -7.98
CA ALA A 187 0.20 24.94 -7.84
C ALA A 187 -0.44 26.08 -8.64
N HIS A 188 -0.85 25.81 -9.88
CA HIS A 188 -1.50 26.80 -10.74
C HIS A 188 -2.84 27.29 -10.17
N PHE A 189 -3.64 26.38 -9.62
CA PHE A 189 -4.87 26.74 -8.91
C PHE A 189 -4.63 27.46 -7.58
N THR A 190 -3.47 27.28 -6.96
CA THR A 190 -3.06 28.07 -5.80
C THR A 190 -2.68 29.49 -6.21
N GLU A 191 -1.94 29.64 -7.32
CA GLU A 191 -1.58 30.96 -7.89
C GLU A 191 -2.81 31.75 -8.37
N LYS A 192 -3.80 31.08 -8.96
CA LYS A 192 -5.09 31.69 -9.35
C LYS A 192 -6.04 31.95 -8.18
N GLY A 193 -5.66 31.62 -6.94
CA GLY A 193 -6.47 31.86 -5.74
C GLY A 193 -7.64 30.89 -5.55
N LEU A 194 -7.74 29.82 -6.34
CA LEU A 194 -8.76 28.78 -6.24
C LEU A 194 -8.47 27.79 -5.10
N LEU A 195 -7.19 27.62 -4.76
CA LEU A 195 -6.69 26.86 -3.63
C LEU A 195 -5.84 27.76 -2.74
N ASN A 196 -5.81 27.48 -1.45
CA ASN A 196 -4.88 28.10 -0.52
C ASN A 196 -4.15 27.02 0.29
N ILE A 197 -2.94 27.29 0.73
CA ILE A 197 -2.16 26.36 1.54
C ILE A 197 -2.35 26.74 3.02
N ASN A 198 -2.78 25.79 3.85
CA ASN A 198 -2.88 26.04 5.29
C ASN A 198 -1.53 25.92 6.01
N ASP A 199 -1.51 26.27 7.30
CA ASP A 199 -0.31 26.19 8.16
C ASP A 199 0.29 24.77 8.26
N ALA A 200 -0.46 23.74 7.84
CA ALA A 200 -0.03 22.34 7.79
C ALA A 200 0.43 21.89 6.38
N GLY A 201 0.60 22.82 5.43
CA GLY A 201 1.09 22.54 4.07
C GLY A 201 0.08 21.83 3.16
N LYS A 202 -1.21 21.80 3.52
CA LYS A 202 -2.28 21.18 2.72
C LYS A 202 -3.06 22.22 1.93
N HIS A 203 -3.40 21.88 0.68
CA HIS A 203 -4.32 22.68 -0.14
C HIS A 203 -5.74 22.62 0.43
N ILE A 204 -6.38 23.78 0.55
CA ILE A 204 -7.77 23.99 0.96
C ILE A 204 -8.48 24.77 -0.14
N LEU A 205 -9.72 24.38 -0.43
CA LEU A 205 -10.55 25.08 -1.40
C LEU A 205 -10.97 26.47 -0.88
N THR A 206 -10.69 27.52 -1.65
CA THR A 206 -11.10 28.89 -1.32
C THR A 206 -12.55 29.16 -1.73
N GLN A 207 -13.09 30.32 -1.34
CA GLN A 207 -14.42 30.73 -1.80
C GLN A 207 -14.46 30.90 -3.32
N GLN A 208 -13.40 31.46 -3.93
CA GLN A 208 -13.27 31.57 -5.39
C GLN A 208 -13.25 30.19 -6.07
N GLY A 209 -12.58 29.20 -5.47
CA GLY A 209 -12.62 27.81 -5.93
C GLY A 209 -14.03 27.21 -5.94
N LYS A 210 -14.84 27.52 -4.93
CA LYS A 210 -16.25 27.09 -4.89
C LYS A 210 -17.12 27.82 -5.90
N ASP A 211 -16.86 29.11 -6.13
CA ASP A 211 -17.63 29.94 -7.07
C ASP A 211 -17.42 29.48 -8.53
N VAL A 212 -16.25 28.93 -8.85
CA VAL A 212 -16.02 28.26 -10.16
C VAL A 212 -16.55 26.82 -10.20
N GLY A 213 -17.27 26.36 -9.18
CA GLY A 213 -17.93 25.05 -9.16
C GLY A 213 -17.06 23.89 -8.71
N ALA A 214 -15.87 24.15 -8.15
CA ALA A 214 -15.04 23.09 -7.59
C ALA A 214 -15.57 22.63 -6.22
N GLU A 215 -15.37 21.35 -5.93
CA GLU A 215 -15.83 20.71 -4.70
C GLU A 215 -14.69 19.95 -4.05
N PHE A 216 -14.64 20.01 -2.73
CA PHE A 216 -13.79 19.12 -1.95
C PHE A 216 -14.63 17.99 -1.39
N LYS A 217 -14.32 16.75 -1.77
CA LYS A 217 -14.98 15.54 -1.25
C LYS A 217 -14.01 14.74 -0.41
N THR A 218 -14.52 14.19 0.68
CA THR A 218 -13.78 13.27 1.55
C THR A 218 -14.08 11.84 1.13
N SER A 219 -13.03 11.04 0.98
CA SER A 219 -13.09 9.60 0.70
C SER A 219 -12.37 8.84 1.80
N GLN A 220 -12.63 7.53 1.88
CA GLN A 220 -11.88 6.59 2.72
C GLN A 220 -10.36 6.59 2.47
N TYR A 221 -9.91 7.16 1.34
CA TYR A 221 -8.49 7.31 0.95
C TYR A 221 -7.95 8.74 1.15
N GLY A 222 -8.73 9.65 1.76
CA GLY A 222 -8.37 11.06 1.94
C GLY A 222 -9.30 12.02 1.19
N GLY A 223 -9.04 13.33 1.34
CA GLY A 223 -9.80 14.36 0.64
C GLY A 223 -9.28 14.61 -0.78
N TYR A 224 -10.19 14.73 -1.75
CA TYR A 224 -9.88 15.00 -3.15
C TYR A 224 -10.74 16.14 -3.68
N PHE A 225 -10.24 16.84 -4.71
CA PHE A 225 -10.94 17.92 -5.36
C PHE A 225 -11.59 17.44 -6.66
N LEU A 226 -12.82 17.92 -6.89
CA LEU A 226 -13.55 17.83 -8.14
C LEU A 226 -13.62 19.23 -8.75
N TRP A 227 -13.38 19.31 -10.06
CA TRP A 227 -13.31 20.54 -10.83
C TRP A 227 -14.23 20.44 -12.04
N PRO A 228 -14.91 21.51 -12.45
CA PRO A 228 -15.60 21.50 -13.73
C PRO A 228 -14.64 21.15 -14.87
N GLU A 229 -15.12 20.37 -15.82
CA GLU A 229 -14.34 19.87 -16.95
C GLU A 229 -13.90 20.99 -17.92
N ASN A 230 -14.63 22.12 -17.90
CA ASN A 230 -14.38 23.30 -18.72
C ASN A 230 -13.73 24.44 -17.92
N ILE A 231 -13.13 24.15 -16.76
CA ILE A 231 -12.43 25.18 -15.99
C ILE A 231 -11.25 25.73 -16.80
N GLU A 232 -11.16 27.06 -16.91
CA GLU A 232 -10.04 27.71 -17.59
C GLU A 232 -8.79 27.61 -16.73
N LEU A 233 -7.82 26.83 -17.22
CA LEU A 233 -6.52 26.68 -16.57
C LEU A 233 -5.75 27.97 -16.54
#